data_AF-A0AAD6ZR83-F1
#
_entry.id   AF-A0AAD6ZR83-F1
#
_cell.length_a   1.000
_cell.length_b   1.000
_cell.length_c   1.000
_cell.angle_alpha   90.00
_cell.angle_beta   90.00
_cell.angle_gamma   90.00
#
_symmetry.space_group_name_H-M   'P 1'
#
loop_
_entity.id
_entity.type
_entity.pdbx_description
1 polymer ?
#
loop_
_entity_poly.entity_id
_entity_poly.type
_entity_poly.pdbx_seq_one_letter_code
_entity_poly.pdbx_strand_id
1 'polypeptide(L)'
;MNPSTLVFAKGLADIGVGLILFAKPTMLYESVATKALSSLTGLYITNASAAPGFNHSIACLVASVGLGTIVAARSGPAALPAIFAMTSACSVFSLLTCVLAPKAWGVSGATLLMGGLVNSAFSLSLYLTQPSVFRL
;
A
#
# COMPACT_ATOMS: atom_id res chain seq x y z
N MET A 1 -17.33 -6.43 -10.06
CA MET A 1 -17.27 -6.51 -8.58
C MET A 1 -17.87 -5.22 -8.02
N ASN A 2 -18.66 -5.27 -6.95
CA ASN A 2 -19.22 -4.07 -6.32
C ASN A 2 -18.07 -3.22 -5.71
N PRO A 3 -18.05 -1.89 -5.88
CA PRO A 3 -17.00 -1.03 -5.33
C PRO A 3 -16.84 -1.16 -3.81
N SER A 4 -17.93 -1.32 -3.05
CA SER A 4 -17.85 -1.55 -1.60
C SER A 4 -17.15 -2.88 -1.26
N THR A 5 -17.37 -3.94 -2.06
CA THR A 5 -16.67 -5.22 -1.89
C THR A 5 -15.18 -5.08 -2.18
N LEU A 6 -14.82 -4.32 -3.23
CA LEU A 6 -13.42 -4.02 -3.56
C LEU A 6 -12.72 -3.28 -2.41
N VAL A 7 -13.35 -2.22 -1.89
CA VAL A 7 -12.82 -1.44 -0.75
C VAL A 7 -12.71 -2.31 0.50
N PHE A 8 -13.72 -3.12 0.82
CA PHE A 8 -13.68 -4.02 1.96
C PHE A 8 -12.53 -5.03 1.85
N ALA A 9 -12.35 -5.64 0.67
CA ALA A 9 -11.25 -6.57 0.42
C ALA A 9 -9.87 -5.89 0.55
N LYS A 10 -9.72 -4.65 0.08
CA LYS A 10 -8.50 -3.86 0.28
C LYS A 10 -8.22 -3.62 1.75
N GLY A 11 -9.24 -3.25 2.53
CA GLY A 11 -9.10 -3.03 3.96
C GLY A 11 -8.67 -4.30 4.71
N LEU A 12 -9.22 -5.46 4.35
CA LEU A 12 -8.77 -6.76 4.89
C LEU A 12 -7.32 -7.07 4.50
N ALA A 13 -6.94 -6.81 3.25
CA ALA A 13 -5.57 -7.03 2.78
C ALA A 13 -4.57 -6.13 3.54
N ASP A 14 -4.92 -4.87 3.78
CA ASP A 14 -4.08 -3.95 4.56
C ASP A 14 -3.93 -4.39 6.01
N ILE A 15 -5.02 -4.82 6.67
CA ILE A 15 -4.92 -5.41 8.02
C ILE A 15 -3.99 -6.64 8.00
N GLY A 16 -4.13 -7.51 7.00
CA GLY A 16 -3.26 -8.68 6.83
C GLY A 16 -1.79 -8.29 6.68
N VAL A 17 -1.49 -7.30 5.83
CA VAL A 17 -0.13 -6.75 5.67
C VAL A 17 0.38 -6.15 6.99
N GLY A 18 -0.44 -5.41 7.71
CA GLY A 18 -0.10 -4.86 9.03
C GLY A 18 0.25 -5.96 10.04
N LEU A 19 -0.54 -7.04 10.11
CA LEU A 19 -0.26 -8.19 10.97
C LEU A 19 1.03 -8.91 10.58
N ILE A 20 1.31 -9.05 9.28
CA ILE A 20 2.57 -9.65 8.80
C ILE A 20 3.76 -8.75 9.16
N LEU A 21 3.64 -7.42 9.00
CA LEU A 21 4.70 -6.49 9.41
C LEU A 21 4.95 -6.50 10.93
N PHE A 22 3.88 -6.67 11.71
CA PHE A 22 3.97 -6.77 13.17
C PHE A 22 4.70 -8.05 13.60
N ALA A 23 4.29 -9.20 13.06
CA ALA A 23 4.80 -10.50 13.51
C ALA A 23 6.12 -10.91 12.82
N LYS A 24 6.21 -10.70 11.50
CA LYS A 24 7.32 -11.23 10.67
C LYS A 24 7.55 -10.37 9.40
N PRO A 25 8.12 -9.16 9.54
CA PRO A 25 8.31 -8.22 8.43
C PRO A 25 9.19 -8.78 7.29
N THR A 26 10.06 -9.74 7.58
CA THR A 26 10.87 -10.45 6.57
C THR A 26 10.01 -11.13 5.50
N MET A 27 8.79 -11.57 5.82
CA MET A 27 7.90 -12.20 4.84
C MET A 27 7.47 -11.24 3.71
N LEU A 28 7.41 -9.94 4.00
CA LEU A 28 7.08 -8.93 2.99
C LEU A 28 8.34 -8.40 2.31
N TYR A 29 9.36 -8.05 3.10
CA TYR A 29 10.56 -7.41 2.54
C TYR A 29 11.38 -8.38 1.71
N GLU A 30 11.46 -9.65 2.09
CA GLU A 30 12.21 -10.67 1.35
C GLU A 30 11.31 -11.62 0.55
N SER A 31 10.07 -11.21 0.29
CA SER A 31 9.12 -11.97 -0.52
C SER A 31 9.66 -12.22 -1.93
N VAL A 32 9.18 -13.28 -2.59
CA VAL A 32 9.55 -13.60 -3.97
C VAL A 32 9.28 -12.42 -4.90
N ALA A 33 8.14 -11.74 -4.72
CA ALA A 33 7.79 -10.60 -5.54
C ALA A 33 8.67 -9.37 -5.27
N THR A 34 9.05 -9.12 -4.00
CA THR A 34 9.98 -8.03 -3.65
C THR A 34 11.38 -8.31 -4.23
N LYS A 35 11.84 -9.56 -4.17
CA LYS A 35 13.10 -10.00 -4.79
C LYS A 35 13.06 -9.86 -6.31
N ALA A 36 11.96 -10.24 -6.96
CA ALA A 36 11.78 -10.05 -8.39
C ALA A 36 11.81 -8.57 -8.77
N LEU A 37 11.08 -7.71 -8.06
CA LEU A 37 11.09 -6.26 -8.29
C LEU A 37 12.48 -5.66 -8.06
N SER A 38 13.18 -6.08 -7.02
CA SER A 38 14.57 -5.66 -6.75
C SER A 38 15.49 -6.05 -7.91
N SER A 39 15.39 -7.29 -8.40
CA SER A 39 16.19 -7.75 -9.54
C SER A 39 15.88 -6.99 -10.84
N LEU A 40 14.62 -6.61 -11.06
CA LEU A 40 14.19 -5.90 -12.28
C LEU A 40 14.55 -4.41 -12.26
N THR A 41 14.54 -3.79 -11.07
CA THR A 41 14.67 -2.32 -10.94
C THR A 41 16.01 -1.88 -10.36
N GLY A 42 16.77 -2.80 -9.76
CA GLY A 42 17.97 -2.50 -8.98
C GLY A 42 17.68 -1.76 -7.67
N LEU A 43 16.42 -1.70 -7.22
CA LEU A 43 16.05 -1.15 -5.92
C LEU A 43 16.51 -2.07 -4.80
N TYR A 44 16.93 -1.50 -3.68
CA TYR A 44 17.41 -2.28 -2.54
C TYR A 44 16.25 -3.03 -1.86
N ILE A 45 16.58 -4.14 -1.20
CA ILE A 45 15.65 -4.90 -0.36
C ILE A 45 15.79 -4.39 1.07
N THR A 46 14.66 -3.99 1.67
CA THR A 46 14.64 -3.49 3.05
C THR A 46 15.07 -4.58 4.03
N ASN A 47 16.08 -4.29 4.86
CA ASN A 47 16.46 -5.17 5.96
C ASN A 47 15.47 -5.02 7.11
N ALA A 48 14.69 -6.07 7.37
CA ALA A 48 13.68 -6.10 8.42
C ALA A 48 14.25 -5.92 9.84
N SER A 49 15.51 -6.32 10.06
CA SER A 49 16.17 -6.23 11.37
C SER A 49 16.81 -4.87 11.64
N ALA A 50 16.92 -4.00 10.62
CA ALA A 50 17.62 -2.72 10.77
C ALA A 50 16.85 -1.70 11.63
N ALA A 51 15.51 -1.78 11.66
CA ALA A 51 14.66 -0.81 12.38
C ALA A 51 13.36 -1.45 12.88
N PRO A 52 13.40 -2.29 13.93
CA PRO A 52 12.23 -3.03 14.42
C PRO A 52 11.09 -2.14 14.92
N GLY A 53 11.41 -1.02 15.57
CA GLY A 53 10.41 -0.04 16.02
C GLY A 53 9.69 0.64 14.84
N PHE A 54 10.43 0.98 13.78
CA PHE A 54 9.85 1.54 12.56
C PHE A 54 8.88 0.56 11.89
N ASN A 55 9.25 -0.73 11.81
CA ASN A 55 8.35 -1.75 11.27
C ASN A 55 7.05 -1.87 12.06
N HIS A 56 7.10 -1.80 13.40
CA HIS A 56 5.91 -1.79 14.24
C HIS A 56 5.06 -0.52 14.01
N SER A 57 5.68 0.64 13.85
CA SER A 57 4.95 1.87 13.52
C SER A 57 4.22 1.76 12.17
N ILE A 58 4.89 1.23 11.14
CA ILE A 58 4.26 0.98 9.83
C ILE A 58 3.15 -0.06 9.96
N ALA A 59 3.36 -1.14 10.72
CA ALA A 59 2.34 -2.16 10.98
C ALA A 59 1.05 -1.53 11.56
N CYS A 60 1.18 -0.69 12.58
CA CYS A 60 0.06 0.02 13.19
C CYS A 60 -0.62 0.97 12.20
N LEU A 61 0.15 1.73 11.41
CA LEU A 61 -0.40 2.64 10.41
C LEU A 61 -1.20 1.89 9.34
N VAL A 62 -0.62 0.85 8.74
CA VAL A 62 -1.26 0.06 7.69
C VAL A 62 -2.52 -0.64 8.22
N ALA A 63 -2.47 -1.21 9.42
CA ALA A 63 -3.63 -1.83 10.05
C ALA A 63 -4.75 -0.80 10.33
N SER A 64 -4.39 0.40 10.80
CA SER A 64 -5.35 1.48 11.06
C SER A 64 -6.01 1.97 9.76
N VAL A 65 -5.23 2.15 8.69
CA VAL A 65 -5.74 2.48 7.35
C VAL A 65 -6.67 1.38 6.83
N GLY A 66 -6.30 0.12 7.02
CA GLY A 66 -7.12 -1.03 6.64
C GLY A 66 -8.46 -1.05 7.38
N LEU A 67 -8.46 -0.80 8.69
CA LEU A 67 -9.67 -0.70 9.50
C LEU A 67 -10.56 0.46 9.03
N GLY A 68 -9.98 1.65 8.83
CA GLY A 68 -10.71 2.81 8.29
C GLY A 68 -11.33 2.52 6.92
N THR A 69 -10.62 1.78 6.07
CA THR A 69 -11.08 1.35 4.75
C THR A 69 -12.26 0.37 4.84
N ILE A 70 -12.23 -0.57 5.79
CA ILE A 70 -13.37 -1.47 6.07
C ILE A 70 -14.60 -0.68 6.52
N VAL A 71 -14.42 0.30 7.42
CA VAL A 71 -15.51 1.15 7.88
C VAL A 71 -16.08 1.95 6.71
N ALA A 72 -15.23 2.57 5.89
CA ALA A 72 -15.63 3.31 4.70
C ALA A 72 -16.44 2.47 3.71
N ALA A 73 -16.08 1.19 3.52
CA ALA A 73 -16.85 0.27 2.67
C ALA A 73 -18.30 0.09 3.13
N ARG A 74 -18.55 0.19 4.45
CA ARG A 74 -19.87 0.05 5.09
C ARG A 74 -20.62 1.39 5.19
N SER A 75 -19.92 2.51 5.16
CA SER A 75 -20.51 3.87 5.21
C SER A 75 -21.17 4.30 3.90
N GLY A 76 -21.05 3.51 2.83
CA GLY A 76 -21.71 3.75 1.55
C GLY A 76 -20.87 4.56 0.56
N PRO A 77 -21.44 4.90 -0.62
CA PRO A 77 -20.70 5.43 -1.76
C PRO A 77 -20.00 6.78 -1.51
N ALA A 78 -20.49 7.58 -0.56
CA ALA A 78 -19.94 8.90 -0.24
C ALA A 78 -18.51 8.83 0.34
N ALA A 79 -18.09 7.69 0.90
CA ALA A 79 -16.75 7.52 1.44
C ALA A 79 -15.70 7.14 0.35
N LEU A 80 -16.15 6.72 -0.83
CA LEU A 80 -15.28 6.19 -1.88
C LEU A 80 -14.30 7.23 -2.46
N PRO A 81 -14.66 8.51 -2.68
CA PRO A 81 -13.71 9.52 -3.15
C PRO A 81 -12.52 9.69 -2.20
N ALA A 82 -12.75 9.66 -0.89
CA ALA A 82 -11.67 9.77 0.11
C ALA A 82 -10.72 8.56 0.06
N ILE A 83 -11.26 7.34 -0.05
CA ILE A 83 -10.45 6.13 -0.21
C ILE A 83 -9.66 6.16 -1.52
N PHE A 84 -10.28 6.59 -2.62
CA PHE A 84 -9.61 6.76 -3.90
C PHE A 84 -8.47 7.77 -3.81
N ALA A 85 -8.71 8.94 -3.22
CA ALA A 85 -7.70 9.98 -3.07
C ALA A 85 -6.52 9.52 -2.20
N MET A 86 -6.80 8.90 -1.05
CA MET A 86 -5.77 8.40 -0.12
C MET A 86 -4.88 7.34 -0.78
N THR A 87 -5.49 6.36 -1.45
CA THR A 87 -4.74 5.27 -2.11
C THR A 87 -3.97 5.76 -3.33
N SER A 88 -4.56 6.69 -4.11
CA SER A 88 -3.87 7.33 -5.24
C SER A 88 -2.68 8.15 -4.77
N ALA A 89 -2.82 8.94 -3.70
CA ALA A 89 -1.73 9.71 -3.11
C ALA A 89 -0.60 8.79 -2.64
N CYS A 90 -0.94 7.72 -1.91
CA CYS A 90 0.04 6.72 -1.47
C CYS A 90 0.79 6.10 -2.66
N SER A 91 0.06 5.75 -3.73
CA SER A 91 0.65 5.21 -4.96
C SER A 91 1.61 6.21 -5.62
N VAL A 92 1.14 7.45 -5.86
CA VAL A 92 1.93 8.50 -6.51
C VAL A 92 3.18 8.81 -5.72
N PHE A 93 3.09 9.04 -4.40
CA PHE A 93 4.27 9.34 -3.59
C PHE A 93 5.26 8.16 -3.52
N SER A 94 4.77 6.92 -3.46
CA SER A 94 5.64 5.73 -3.46
C SER A 94 6.40 5.60 -4.78
N LEU A 95 5.70 5.76 -5.92
CA LEU A 95 6.30 5.67 -7.25
C LEU A 95 7.28 6.82 -7.49
N LEU A 96 6.90 8.06 -7.15
CA LEU A 96 7.79 9.22 -7.24
C LEU A 96 9.03 9.04 -6.36
N THR A 97 8.90 8.51 -5.15
CA THR A 97 10.05 8.20 -4.30
C THR A 97 10.97 7.18 -4.97
N CYS A 98 10.42 6.12 -5.57
CA CYS A 98 11.22 5.11 -6.26
C CYS A 98 11.95 5.66 -7.49
N VAL A 99 11.37 6.64 -8.19
CA VAL A 99 11.93 7.21 -9.42
C VAL A 99 12.89 8.38 -9.14
N LEU A 100 12.54 9.25 -8.20
CA LEU A 100 13.20 10.55 -8.01
C LEU A 100 14.14 10.59 -6.80
N ALA A 101 13.95 9.73 -5.78
CA ALA A 101 14.79 9.81 -4.60
C ALA A 101 16.22 9.32 -4.91
N PRO A 102 17.26 10.10 -4.56
CA PRO A 102 18.63 9.65 -4.68
C PRO A 102 18.87 8.33 -3.94
N LYS A 103 19.56 7.37 -4.57
CA LYS A 103 19.86 6.07 -3.94
C LYS A 103 20.57 6.21 -2.59
N ALA A 104 21.38 7.27 -2.43
CA ALA A 104 22.08 7.59 -1.20
C ALA A 104 21.16 7.87 0.01
N TRP A 105 19.89 8.23 -0.21
CA TRP A 105 18.94 8.47 0.87
C TRP A 105 18.42 7.18 1.50
N GLY A 106 18.53 6.04 0.82
CA GLY A 106 18.08 4.75 1.35
C GLY A 106 16.58 4.70 1.64
N VAL A 107 15.77 5.50 0.92
CA VAL A 107 14.30 5.55 1.07
C VAL A 107 13.55 4.83 -0.06
N SER A 108 14.19 4.61 -1.22
CA SER A 108 13.61 3.94 -2.38
C SER A 108 13.88 2.43 -2.36
N GLY A 109 12.95 1.66 -1.82
CA GLY A 109 13.07 0.20 -1.70
C GLY A 109 12.10 -0.58 -2.60
N ALA A 110 12.43 -1.83 -2.92
CA ALA A 110 11.56 -2.71 -3.70
C ALA A 110 10.19 -2.94 -3.01
N THR A 111 10.16 -2.97 -1.67
CA THR A 111 8.92 -3.04 -0.89
C THR A 111 8.04 -1.79 -1.09
N LEU A 112 8.66 -0.60 -1.16
CA LEU A 112 7.93 0.65 -1.38
C LEU A 112 7.33 0.67 -2.80
N LEU A 113 8.09 0.22 -3.80
CA LEU A 113 7.59 0.07 -5.16
C LEU A 113 6.40 -0.90 -5.20
N MET A 114 6.50 -2.04 -4.53
CA MET A 114 5.41 -3.02 -4.44
C MET A 114 4.15 -2.40 -3.84
N GLY A 115 4.27 -1.68 -2.72
CA GLY A 115 3.16 -0.95 -2.11
C GLY A 115 2.56 0.11 -3.03
N GLY A 116 3.41 0.84 -3.76
CA GLY A 116 2.98 1.82 -4.76
C GLY A 116 2.17 1.20 -5.90
N LEU A 117 2.62 0.05 -6.42
CA LEU A 117 1.94 -0.71 -7.47
C LEU A 117 0.62 -1.30 -7.00
N VAL A 118 0.57 -1.86 -5.79
CA VAL A 118 -0.68 -2.41 -5.21
C VAL A 118 -1.72 -1.32 -5.02
N ASN A 119 -1.33 -0.16 -4.48
CA ASN A 119 -2.24 0.97 -4.35
C ASN A 119 -2.66 1.52 -5.72
N SER A 120 -1.75 1.57 -6.70
CA SER A 120 -2.08 1.96 -8.08
C SER A 120 -3.15 1.05 -8.70
N ALA A 121 -2.93 -0.26 -8.62
CA ALA A 121 -3.84 -1.26 -9.16
C ALA A 121 -5.22 -1.20 -8.47
N PHE A 122 -5.24 -0.99 -7.14
CA PHE A 122 -6.47 -0.78 -6.41
C PHE A 122 -7.20 0.50 -6.85
N SER A 123 -6.53 1.66 -6.88
CA SER A 123 -7.14 2.94 -7.26
C SER A 123 -7.68 2.89 -8.69
N LEU A 124 -6.93 2.29 -9.62
CA LEU A 124 -7.38 2.06 -10.99
C LEU A 124 -8.60 1.15 -11.03
N SER A 125 -8.59 0.04 -10.29
CA SER A 125 -9.73 -0.87 -10.21
C SER A 125 -10.97 -0.15 -9.65
N LEU A 126 -10.79 0.66 -8.61
CA LEU A 126 -11.88 1.41 -8.00
C LEU A 126 -12.46 2.43 -8.98
N TYR A 127 -11.62 3.18 -9.69
CA TYR A 127 -12.04 4.10 -10.74
C TYR A 127 -12.81 3.39 -11.86
N LEU A 128 -12.32 2.25 -12.34
CA LEU A 128 -12.99 1.48 -13.39
C LEU A 128 -14.35 0.92 -12.93
N THR A 129 -14.50 0.58 -11.65
CA THR A 129 -15.79 0.14 -11.09
C THR A 129 -16.75 1.26 -10.73
N GLN A 130 -16.23 2.46 -10.42
CA GLN A 130 -17.03 3.61 -9.97
C GLN A 130 -16.33 4.92 -10.40
N PRO A 131 -16.52 5.39 -11.65
CA PRO A 131 -15.82 6.59 -12.14
C PRO A 131 -16.16 7.88 -11.39
N SER A 132 -17.29 7.90 -10.67
CA SER A 132 -17.71 9.04 -9.84
C SER A 132 -16.79 9.31 -8.65
N VAL A 133 -15.88 8.40 -8.29
CA VAL A 133 -14.87 8.66 -7.24
C VAL A 133 -13.95 9.84 -7.55
N PHE A 134 -13.91 10.29 -8.81
CA PHE A 134 -13.16 11.47 -9.24
C PHE A 134 -13.95 12.79 -9.09
N ARG A 135 -15.27 12.71 -8.83
CA ARG A 135 -16.12 13.88 -8.63
C ARG A 135 -16.27 14.10 -7.12
N LEU A 136 -15.52 15.08 -6.61
CA LEU A 136 -15.64 15.57 -5.23
C LEU A 136 -16.93 16.39 -5.06
#